data_AF-A0A7C7AGT2-F1
#
_entry.id   AF-A0A7C7AGT2-F1
#
_cell.length_a   1.000
_cell.length_b   1.000
_cell.length_c   1.000
_cell.angle_alpha   90.00
_cell.angle_beta   90.00
_cell.angle_gamma   90.00
#
_symmetry.space_group_name_H-M   'P 1'
#
loop_
_entity.id
_entity.type
_entity.pdbx_description
1 polymer ?
#
loop_
_entity_poly.entity_id
_entity_poly.type
_entity_poly.pdbx_seq_one_letter_code
_entity_poly.pdbx_strand_id
1 'polypeptide(L)'
;MNYNNIFFSQIPQQARPDYSVNIPISLMKSIEGKYFVGTAPGLEFGNATHAWARLYNPPNSGVNLFVNAWTVSDIYSTPYSVQIWFNTTPPGFIQVSQSVTPSNLAIVPQPKSQVQLQYAIMVSGLPRGGIKAYGRYGLA
;
A
#
# COMPACT_ATOMS: atom_id res chain seq x y z
N MET A 1 -10.88 -60.44 -54.05
CA MET A 1 -11.81 -59.28 -53.95
C MET A 1 -11.26 -58.39 -52.85
N ASN A 2 -10.94 -57.13 -53.17
CA ASN A 2 -10.17 -56.22 -52.32
C ASN A 2 -11.01 -55.71 -51.13
N TYR A 3 -10.46 -55.83 -49.92
CA TYR A 3 -10.98 -55.17 -48.72
C TYR A 3 -10.44 -53.74 -48.66
N ASN A 4 -11.32 -52.76 -48.79
CA ASN A 4 -10.99 -51.34 -48.62
C ASN A 4 -10.78 -51.06 -47.13
N ASN A 5 -9.52 -50.82 -46.74
CA ASN A 5 -9.20 -50.26 -45.43
C ASN A 5 -9.51 -48.75 -45.45
N ILE A 6 -10.60 -48.38 -44.78
CA ILE A 6 -10.98 -46.98 -44.59
C ILE A 6 -10.21 -46.46 -43.37
N PHE A 7 -9.17 -45.66 -43.61
CA PHE A 7 -8.46 -44.97 -42.54
C PHE A 7 -9.34 -43.83 -42.01
N PHE A 8 -9.86 -43.97 -40.79
CA PHE A 8 -10.39 -42.83 -40.04
C PHE A 8 -9.21 -41.99 -39.57
N SER A 9 -9.00 -40.83 -40.21
CA SER A 9 -8.09 -39.81 -39.70
C SER A 9 -8.60 -39.34 -38.35
N GLN A 10 -7.84 -39.54 -37.28
CA GLN A 10 -8.15 -38.92 -36.00
C GLN A 10 -8.15 -37.41 -36.17
N ILE A 11 -9.31 -36.78 -35.96
CA ILE A 11 -9.42 -35.32 -35.93
C ILE A 11 -8.49 -34.85 -34.80
N PRO A 12 -7.52 -33.97 -35.06
CA PRO A 12 -6.70 -33.43 -33.98
C PRO A 12 -7.64 -32.75 -32.98
N GLN A 13 -7.64 -33.20 -31.73
CA GLN A 13 -8.27 -32.42 -30.66
C GLN A 13 -7.58 -31.06 -30.66
N GLN A 14 -8.29 -30.01 -31.07
CA GLN A 14 -7.79 -28.64 -30.98
C GLN A 14 -7.42 -28.39 -29.51
N ALA A 15 -6.12 -28.20 -29.25
CA ALA A 15 -5.65 -27.77 -27.95
C ALA A 15 -6.38 -26.46 -27.60
N ARG A 16 -7.21 -26.49 -26.55
CA ARG A 16 -7.87 -25.27 -26.08
C ARG A 16 -6.76 -24.28 -25.69
N PRO A 17 -6.82 -23.03 -26.15
CA PRO A 17 -5.86 -22.03 -25.71
C PRO A 17 -5.94 -21.91 -24.19
N ASP A 18 -4.83 -22.24 -23.53
CA ASP A 18 -4.67 -22.03 -22.10
C ASP A 18 -4.30 -20.56 -21.89
N TYR A 19 -5.22 -19.78 -21.33
CA TYR A 19 -4.99 -18.38 -21.03
C TYR A 19 -4.95 -18.18 -19.52
N SER A 20 -3.84 -17.63 -19.03
CA SER A 20 -3.71 -17.21 -17.64
C SER A 20 -4.04 -15.72 -17.51
N VAL A 21 -4.88 -15.36 -16.53
CA VAL A 21 -5.13 -13.95 -16.18
C VAL A 21 -4.26 -13.58 -14.98
N ASN A 22 -3.45 -12.54 -15.12
CA ASN A 22 -2.68 -11.95 -14.02
C ASN A 22 -3.41 -10.69 -13.52
N ILE A 23 -3.88 -10.72 -12.27
CA ILE A 23 -4.56 -9.59 -11.63
C ILE A 23 -3.62 -8.97 -10.61
N PRO A 24 -3.25 -7.69 -10.75
CA PRO A 24 -2.45 -7.00 -9.73
C PRO A 24 -3.14 -7.04 -8.36
N ILE A 25 -2.37 -7.26 -7.30
CA ILE A 25 -2.93 -7.37 -5.93
C ILE A 25 -3.69 -6.11 -5.52
N SER A 26 -3.24 -4.92 -5.94
CA SER A 26 -3.92 -3.65 -5.70
C SER A 26 -5.31 -3.62 -6.35
N LEU A 27 -5.44 -4.10 -7.59
CA LEU A 27 -6.73 -4.19 -8.27
C LEU A 27 -7.65 -5.20 -7.57
N MET A 28 -7.14 -6.39 -7.25
CA MET A 28 -7.91 -7.40 -6.51
C MET A 28 -8.45 -6.84 -5.18
N LYS A 29 -7.59 -6.20 -4.38
CA LYS A 29 -7.99 -5.62 -3.08
C LYS A 29 -8.89 -4.40 -3.22
N SER A 30 -8.78 -3.65 -4.31
CA SER A 30 -9.70 -2.55 -4.65
C SER A 30 -11.11 -3.09 -4.92
N ILE A 31 -11.23 -4.18 -5.68
CA ILE A 31 -12.50 -4.86 -5.94
C ILE A 31 -13.11 -5.43 -4.64
N GLU A 32 -12.29 -5.98 -3.73
CA GLU A 32 -12.73 -6.44 -2.40
C GLU A 32 -13.12 -5.29 -1.43
N GLY A 33 -12.93 -4.02 -1.79
CA GLY A 33 -13.14 -2.88 -0.90
C GLY A 33 -12.11 -2.76 0.24
N LYS A 34 -10.92 -3.33 0.05
CA LYS A 34 -9.83 -3.41 1.05
C LYS A 34 -8.58 -2.64 0.64
N TYR A 35 -8.63 -1.89 -0.45
CA TYR A 35 -7.53 -1.03 -0.90
C TYR A 35 -7.94 0.44 -0.70
N PHE A 36 -7.10 1.17 0.01
CA PHE A 36 -7.34 2.55 0.41
C PHE A 36 -6.19 3.43 -0.04
N VAL A 37 -6.49 4.69 -0.32
CA VAL A 37 -5.52 5.73 -0.60
C VAL A 37 -5.71 6.86 0.40
N GLY A 38 -4.63 7.53 0.77
CA GLY A 38 -4.71 8.65 1.69
C GLY A 38 -3.43 9.47 1.75
N THR A 39 -3.53 10.64 2.37
CA THR A 39 -2.42 11.58 2.53
C THR A 39 -2.35 12.14 3.94
N ALA A 40 -1.13 12.40 4.42
CA ALA A 40 -0.87 13.16 5.63
C ALA A 40 -0.26 14.49 5.19
N PRO A 41 -1.07 15.55 5.02
CA PRO A 41 -0.59 16.82 4.51
C PRO A 41 0.16 17.61 5.59
N GLY A 42 0.93 18.61 5.16
CA GLY A 42 1.53 19.59 6.08
C GLY A 42 2.53 19.00 7.07
N LEU A 43 3.36 18.04 6.64
CA LEU A 43 4.44 17.54 7.47
C LEU A 43 5.54 18.59 7.61
N GLU A 44 5.55 19.29 8.75
CA GLU A 44 6.50 20.35 9.05
C GLU A 44 7.59 19.88 10.02
N PHE A 45 8.84 20.18 9.68
CA PHE A 45 10.01 19.90 10.49
C PHE A 45 11.09 20.96 10.26
N GLY A 46 12.03 21.09 11.20
CA GLY A 46 13.09 22.11 11.17
C GLY A 46 13.61 22.39 12.58
N ASN A 47 14.66 23.21 12.72
CA ASN A 47 15.22 23.56 14.04
C ASN A 47 15.52 22.32 14.92
N ALA A 48 16.19 21.33 14.34
CA ALA A 48 16.50 20.03 14.98
C ALA A 48 15.26 19.17 15.39
N THR A 49 14.09 19.43 14.80
CA THR A 49 12.89 18.58 14.93
C THR A 49 12.66 17.70 13.71
N HIS A 50 11.71 16.79 13.82
CA HIS A 50 11.30 15.86 12.77
C HIS A 50 9.79 15.94 12.52
N ALA A 51 9.34 15.32 11.43
CA ALA A 51 7.93 15.01 11.18
C ALA A 51 7.81 13.53 10.81
N TRP A 52 6.66 12.93 11.07
CA TRP A 52 6.39 11.56 10.66
C TRP A 52 4.93 11.36 10.30
N ALA A 53 4.69 10.39 9.44
CA ALA A 53 3.39 9.79 9.20
C ALA A 53 3.51 8.26 9.30
N ARG A 54 2.45 7.60 9.75
CA ARG A 54 2.38 6.15 9.92
C ARG A 54 1.03 5.59 9.53
N LEU A 55 1.02 4.34 9.08
CA LEU A 55 -0.17 3.50 9.09
C LEU A 55 -0.22 2.77 10.43
N TYR A 56 -1.23 3.08 11.22
CA TYR A 56 -1.47 2.46 12.51
C TYR A 56 -2.60 1.44 12.39
N ASN A 57 -2.29 0.17 12.63
CA ASN A 57 -3.28 -0.89 12.75
C ASN A 57 -3.67 -1.02 14.24
N PRO A 58 -4.88 -0.59 14.65
CA PRO A 58 -5.28 -0.66 16.05
C PRO A 58 -5.32 -2.12 16.55
N PRO A 59 -5.03 -2.37 17.85
CA PRO A 59 -5.23 -3.67 18.45
C PRO A 59 -6.66 -4.17 18.22
N ASN A 60 -6.81 -5.46 17.94
CA ASN A 60 -8.11 -6.11 17.71
C ASN A 60 -8.90 -5.58 16.51
N SER A 61 -8.24 -4.93 15.53
CA SER A 61 -8.90 -4.54 14.27
C SER A 61 -9.43 -5.76 13.49
N GLY A 62 -8.75 -6.91 13.57
CA GLY A 62 -9.10 -8.09 12.80
C GLY A 62 -8.65 -8.02 11.33
N VAL A 63 -7.79 -7.06 10.99
CA VAL A 63 -7.21 -6.91 9.64
C VAL A 63 -5.70 -6.93 9.64
N ASN A 64 -5.12 -7.50 8.58
CA ASN A 64 -3.69 -7.42 8.30
C ASN A 64 -3.37 -6.14 7.52
N LEU A 65 -2.36 -5.41 7.97
CA LEU A 65 -1.86 -4.22 7.28
C LEU A 65 -0.84 -4.63 6.21
N PHE A 66 -1.12 -4.23 4.96
CA PHE A 66 -0.19 -4.34 3.83
C PHE A 66 0.01 -2.95 3.22
N VAL A 67 1.26 -2.57 2.98
CA VAL A 67 1.62 -1.29 2.35
C VAL A 67 2.02 -1.55 0.91
N ASN A 68 1.21 -1.08 -0.05
CA ASN A 68 1.52 -1.23 -1.47
C ASN A 68 2.52 -0.19 -1.97
N ALA A 69 2.34 1.07 -1.56
CA ALA A 69 3.22 2.17 -1.90
C ALA A 69 3.23 3.20 -0.76
N TRP A 70 4.41 3.79 -0.52
CA TRP A 70 4.57 4.92 0.39
C TRP A 70 5.43 5.97 -0.31
N THR A 71 4.81 7.11 -0.63
CA THR A 71 5.47 8.20 -1.34
C THR A 71 5.66 9.37 -0.38
N VAL A 72 6.85 9.96 -0.42
CA VAL A 72 7.18 11.19 0.30
C VAL A 72 7.60 12.19 -0.75
N SER A 73 6.88 13.30 -0.84
CA SER A 73 7.18 14.43 -1.72
C SER A 73 7.44 15.68 -0.90
N ASP A 74 8.39 16.49 -1.36
CA ASP A 74 8.66 17.83 -0.86
C ASP A 74 8.66 18.78 -2.08
N ILE A 75 8.27 20.03 -1.87
CA ILE A 75 8.30 21.09 -2.87
C ILE A 75 9.51 22.02 -2.71
N TYR A 76 10.23 21.90 -1.58
CA TYR A 76 11.39 22.72 -1.27
C TYR A 76 12.69 22.00 -1.60
N SER A 77 13.65 22.69 -2.20
CA SER A 77 15.00 22.17 -2.51
C SER A 77 15.90 21.97 -1.27
N THR A 78 15.31 21.87 -0.09
CA THR A 78 16.06 21.72 1.17
C THR A 78 16.43 20.26 1.35
N PRO A 79 17.69 19.93 1.71
CA PRO A 79 18.06 18.55 1.99
C PRO A 79 17.25 17.97 3.15
N TYR A 80 16.73 16.75 2.96
CA TYR A 80 15.99 16.03 3.99
C TYR A 80 16.44 14.57 4.06
N SER A 81 16.15 13.91 5.18
CA SER A 81 16.35 12.47 5.33
C SER A 81 15.02 11.78 5.56
N VAL A 82 14.76 10.71 4.82
CA VAL A 82 13.58 9.87 5.02
C VAL A 82 14.02 8.57 5.67
N GLN A 83 13.29 8.14 6.69
CA GLN A 83 13.52 6.87 7.36
C GLN A 83 12.20 6.12 7.47
N ILE A 84 12.23 4.81 7.24
CA ILE A 84 11.05 3.94 7.42
C ILE A 84 11.34 3.00 8.58
N TRP A 85 10.37 2.95 9.47
CA TRP A 85 10.44 2.18 10.70
C TRP A 85 9.22 1.28 10.83
N PHE A 86 9.41 0.11 11.44
CA PHE A 86 8.35 -0.86 11.70
C PHE A 86 8.24 -1.14 13.20
N ASN A 87 7.00 -1.30 13.70
CA ASN A 87 6.69 -1.61 15.10
C ASN A 87 7.33 -0.65 16.12
N THR A 88 7.27 0.66 15.84
CA THR A 88 7.82 1.70 16.72
C THR A 88 6.75 2.49 17.45
N THR A 89 7.14 3.08 18.58
CA THR A 89 6.39 4.15 19.25
C THR A 89 7.00 5.51 18.86
N PRO A 90 6.36 6.28 17.95
CA PRO A 90 6.86 7.58 17.55
C PRO A 90 6.57 8.66 18.62
N PRO A 91 7.40 9.72 18.70
CA PRO A 91 7.19 10.82 19.63
C PRO A 91 6.17 11.85 19.12
N GLY A 92 5.75 12.77 19.98
CA GLY A 92 4.92 13.92 19.62
C GLY A 92 3.41 13.69 19.77
N PHE A 93 2.64 14.73 19.43
CA PHE A 93 1.18 14.69 19.51
C PHE A 93 0.59 14.03 18.25
N ILE A 94 -0.06 12.89 18.44
CA ILE A 94 -0.60 12.08 17.35
C ILE A 94 -1.86 12.75 16.78
N GLN A 95 -1.83 13.03 15.48
CA GLN A 95 -2.99 13.46 14.70
C GLN A 95 -3.45 12.33 13.78
N VAL A 96 -4.76 12.29 13.48
CA VAL A 96 -5.36 11.32 12.54
C VAL A 96 -5.78 12.07 11.28
N SER A 97 -5.24 11.69 10.12
CA SER A 97 -5.66 12.25 8.84
C SER A 97 -7.08 11.82 8.50
N GLN A 98 -7.91 12.79 8.11
CA GLN A 98 -9.24 12.54 7.56
C GLN A 98 -9.22 12.31 6.03
N SER A 99 -8.06 12.51 5.39
CA SER A 99 -7.88 12.36 3.95
C SER A 99 -7.55 10.91 3.60
N VAL A 100 -8.49 10.00 3.88
CA VAL A 100 -8.41 8.57 3.55
C VAL A 100 -9.70 8.14 2.86
N THR A 101 -9.60 7.43 1.73
CA THR A 101 -10.74 6.98 0.94
C THR A 101 -10.48 5.59 0.34
N PRO A 102 -11.51 4.73 0.16
CA PRO A 102 -11.35 3.53 -0.65
C PRO A 102 -10.95 3.91 -2.08
N SER A 103 -10.14 3.07 -2.72
CA SER A 103 -9.74 3.27 -4.13
C SER A 103 -10.84 2.92 -5.13
N ASN A 104 -11.84 2.15 -4.70
CA ASN A 104 -12.98 1.75 -5.52
C ASN A 104 -14.25 2.43 -5.04
N LEU A 105 -14.62 3.51 -5.72
CA LEU A 105 -15.83 4.28 -5.39
C LEU A 105 -17.12 3.65 -5.94
N ALA A 106 -17.05 2.54 -6.67
CA ALA A 106 -18.24 1.85 -7.17
C ALA A 106 -18.94 1.00 -6.09
N ILE A 107 -18.30 0.74 -4.95
CA ILE A 107 -18.86 -0.06 -3.86
C ILE A 107 -19.78 0.80 -2.99
N VAL A 108 -21.01 0.34 -2.75
CA VAL A 108 -22.01 1.05 -1.95
C VAL A 108 -22.56 0.13 -0.84
N PRO A 109 -22.53 0.54 0.44
CA PRO A 109 -21.91 1.77 0.96
C PRO A 109 -20.38 1.75 0.82
N GLN A 110 -19.76 2.94 0.81
CA GLN A 110 -18.31 3.05 0.71
C GLN A 110 -17.63 2.33 1.89
N PRO A 111 -16.65 1.44 1.64
CA PRO A 111 -15.88 0.80 2.68
C PRO A 111 -15.16 1.81 3.58
N LYS A 112 -15.08 1.50 4.87
CA LYS A 112 -14.34 2.31 5.86
C LYS A 112 -13.04 1.61 6.24
N SER A 113 -11.94 2.35 6.25
CA SER A 113 -10.65 1.82 6.71
C SER A 113 -10.68 1.53 8.21
N GLN A 114 -10.15 0.37 8.60
CA GLN A 114 -9.88 0.02 10.00
C GLN A 114 -8.45 0.39 10.42
N VAL A 115 -7.60 0.74 9.46
CA VAL A 115 -6.25 1.25 9.66
C VAL A 115 -6.29 2.77 9.63
N GLN A 116 -5.58 3.40 10.55
CA GLN A 116 -5.53 4.85 10.67
C GLN A 116 -4.27 5.40 10.01
N LEU A 117 -4.41 6.43 9.18
CA LEU A 117 -3.28 7.25 8.76
C LEU A 117 -3.06 8.32 9.82
N GLN A 118 -1.95 8.22 10.53
CA GLN A 118 -1.60 9.13 11.63
C GLN A 118 -0.33 9.90 11.31
N TYR A 119 -0.18 11.08 11.90
CA TYR A 119 1.01 11.91 11.72
C TYR A 119 1.28 12.80 12.92
N ALA A 120 2.50 13.33 12.99
CA ALA A 120 2.85 14.43 13.87
C ALA A 120 3.95 15.29 13.22
N ILE A 121 4.00 16.55 13.65
CA ILE A 121 4.88 17.59 13.12
C ILE A 121 5.73 18.17 14.23
N MET A 122 6.88 18.76 13.88
CA MET A 122 7.78 19.46 14.81
C MET A 122 8.11 18.63 16.07
N VAL A 123 8.33 17.33 15.90
CA VAL A 123 8.58 16.40 17.00
C VAL A 123 10.06 16.36 17.38
N SER A 124 10.33 16.30 18.68
CA SER A 124 11.69 16.08 19.19
C SER A 124 12.00 14.59 19.31
N GLY A 125 13.20 14.20 18.88
CA GLY A 125 13.69 12.82 18.95
C GLY A 125 13.18 11.89 17.85
N LEU A 126 13.62 10.64 17.94
CA LEU A 126 13.31 9.57 16.98
C LEU A 126 12.29 8.58 17.57
N PRO A 127 11.64 7.74 16.73
CA PRO A 127 10.81 6.65 17.21
C PRO A 127 11.58 5.70 18.14
N ARG A 128 10.90 5.18 19.17
CA ARG A 128 11.44 4.22 20.14
C ARG A 128 10.97 2.81 19.86
N GLY A 129 11.83 1.82 20.16
CA GLY A 129 11.56 0.41 19.87
C GLY A 129 11.57 0.11 18.36
N GLY A 130 11.06 -1.06 17.99
CA GLY A 130 10.93 -1.49 16.59
C GLY A 130 12.25 -1.57 15.82
N ILE A 131 12.18 -1.47 14.49
CA ILE A 131 13.33 -1.60 13.58
C ILE A 131 13.29 -0.50 12.52
N LYS A 132 14.42 0.19 12.33
CA LYS A 132 14.66 1.06 11.16
C LYS A 132 14.98 0.19 9.96
N ALA A 133 14.02 -0.02 9.08
CA ALA A 133 14.19 -0.88 7.90
C ALA A 133 14.83 -0.15 6.71
N TYR A 134 14.75 1.18 6.68
CA TYR A 134 15.24 1.95 5.54
C TYR A 134 15.64 3.37 5.95
N GLY A 135 16.60 3.93 5.22
CA GLY A 135 16.99 5.33 5.31
C GLY A 135 17.56 5.82 3.99
N ARG A 136 17.21 7.03 3.59
CA ARG A 136 17.86 7.75 2.47
C ARG A 136 17.95 9.24 2.76
N TYR A 137 18.85 9.89 2.04
CA TYR A 137 18.88 11.35 1.89
C TYR A 137 18.15 11.72 0.59
N GLY A 138 17.37 12.80 0.64
CA GLY A 138 16.68 13.38 -0.50
C GLY A 138 17.10 14.82 -0.70
N LEU A 139 17.13 15.23 -1.95
CA LEU A 139 17.08 16.61 -2.41
C LEU A 139 15.81 16.68 -3.27
N ALA A 140 14.94 17.66 -3.05
CA ALA A 140 13.79 17.87 -3.94
C ALA A 140 14.24 18.51 -5.26
#